data_AF-A0A4R6ULW9-F1
#
_entry.id   AF-A0A4R6ULW9-F1
#
_cell.length_a   1.000
_cell.length_b   1.000
_cell.length_c   1.000
_cell.angle_alpha   90.00
_cell.angle_beta   90.00
_cell.angle_gamma   90.00
#
_symmetry.space_group_name_H-M   'P 1'
#
loop_
_entity.id
_entity.type
_entity.pdbx_description
1 polymer ?
#
loop_
_entity_poly.entity_id
_entity_poly.type
_entity_poly.pdbx_seq_one_letter_code
_entity_poly.pdbx_strand_id
1 'polypeptide(L)' 'MSPDRYELRIEGRVSEDVSGDFAEFEVREAPPETLMYGEIVDDAHLHGVLARLQDLGLRVTSFRTVPAPRDGDGR' A
#
# COMPACT_ATOMS: atom_id res chain seq x y z
N MET A 1 25.60 -1.90 -6.38
CA MET A 1 24.15 -2.18 -6.46
C MET A 1 23.67 -2.37 -5.03
N SER A 2 22.86 -1.45 -4.52
CA SER A 2 22.22 -1.64 -3.22
C SER A 2 21.04 -2.58 -3.42
N PRO A 3 20.79 -3.56 -2.53
CA PRO A 3 19.63 -4.43 -2.66
C PRO A 3 18.34 -3.62 -2.54
N ASP A 4 17.43 -3.81 -3.49
CA ASP A 4 16.08 -3.24 -3.42
C ASP A 4 15.28 -3.97 -2.34
N ARG A 5 14.52 -3.21 -1.54
CA ARG A 5 13.66 -3.73 -0.49
C ARG A 5 12.25 -3.87 -1.06
N TYR A 6 11.72 -5.10 -1.03
CA TYR A 6 10.39 -5.43 -1.53
C TYR A 6 9.44 -5.67 -0.37
N GLU A 7 8.20 -5.18 -0.50
CA GLU A 7 7.10 -5.41 0.45
C GLU A 7 6.04 -6.27 -0.25
N LEU A 8 5.74 -7.45 0.28
CA LEU A 8 4.69 -8.33 -0.22
C LEU A 8 3.51 -8.30 0.76
N ARG A 9 2.34 -7.91 0.27
CA ARG A 9 1.09 -7.96 1.05
C ARG A 9 0.29 -9.18 0.60
N ILE A 10 0.02 -10.07 1.56
CA ILE A 10 -0.72 -11.32 1.33
C ILE A 10 -2.10 -11.18 1.96
N GLU A 11 -3.15 -11.52 1.23
CA GLU A 11 -4.49 -11.59 1.79
C GLU A 11 -4.62 -12.78 2.74
N GLY A 12 -5.15 -12.53 3.94
CA GLY A 12 -5.31 -13.56 4.97
C GLY A 12 -4.14 -13.62 5.94
N ARG A 13 -4.08 -14.70 6.73
CA ARG A 13 -3.02 -14.93 7.70
C ARG A 13 -2.04 -15.97 7.17
N VAL A 14 -0.75 -15.63 7.21
CA VAL A 14 0.34 -16.58 7.02
C VAL A 14 0.57 -17.28 8.36
N SER A 15 0.48 -18.61 8.39
CA SER A 15 0.77 -19.38 9.61
C SER A 15 2.27 -19.37 9.90
N GLU A 16 2.63 -19.65 11.16
CA GLU A 16 4.03 -19.71 11.59
C GLU A 16 4.84 -20.72 10.76
N ASP A 17 4.26 -21.89 10.45
CA ASP A 17 4.87 -22.93 9.61
C ASP A 17 5.26 -22.40 8.23
N VAL A 18 4.35 -21.66 7.57
CA VAL A 18 4.60 -21.10 6.24
C VAL A 18 5.57 -19.93 6.33
N SER A 19 5.50 -19.12 7.40
CA SER A 19 6.46 -18.01 7.60
C SER A 19 7.89 -18.50 7.79
N GLY A 20 8.07 -19.67 8.42
CA GLY A 20 9.39 -20.28 8.65
C GLY A 20 10.11 -20.68 7.36
N ASP A 21 9.36 -20.98 6.30
CA ASP A 21 9.91 -21.27 4.97
C ASP A 21 10.44 -20.02 4.26
N PHE A 22 10.09 -18.81 4.73
CA PHE A 22 10.47 -17.50 4.15
C PHE A 22 11.34 -16.68 5.12
N ALA A 23 12.44 -17.27 5.61
CA ALA A 23 13.30 -16.66 6.62
C ALA A 23 13.95 -15.32 6.20
N GLU A 24 13.98 -15.01 4.91
CA GLU A 24 14.45 -13.73 4.36
C GLU A 24 13.43 -12.59 4.50
N PHE A 25 12.17 -12.88 4.86
CA PHE A 25 11.09 -11.90 5.01
C PHE A 25 10.66 -11.75 6.47
N GLU A 26 10.51 -10.50 6.92
CA GLU A 26 9.86 -10.19 8.19
C GLU A 26 8.34 -10.26 8.01
N VAL A 27 7.70 -11.31 8.52
CA VAL A 27 6.23 -11.47 8.46
C VAL A 27 5.59 -10.65 9.58
N ARG A 28 4.65 -9.77 9.22
CA ARG A 28 3.89 -8.94 10.16
C ARG A 28 2.42 -9.00 9.81
N GLU A 29 1.54 -9.10 10.81
CA GLU A 29 0.11 -8.89 10.58
C GLU A 29 -0.13 -7.44 10.15
N ALA A 30 -0.80 -7.27 9.00
CA ALA A 30 -1.25 -5.99 8.51
C ALA A 30 -2.79 -5.99 8.44
N PRO A 31 -3.47 -4.89 8.81
CA PRO A 31 -4.90 -4.78 8.60
C PRO A 31 -5.26 -4.95 7.12
N PRO A 32 -6.46 -5.47 6.80
CA PRO A 32 -6.99 -5.41 5.44
C PRO A 32 -7.16 -3.94 5.06
N GLU A 33 -6.34 -3.46 4.15
CA GLU A 33 -6.39 -2.08 3.64
C GLU A 33 -6.71 -2.10 2.15
N THR A 34 -7.56 -1.19 1.72
CA THR A 34 -7.79 -0.93 0.30
C THR A 34 -6.85 0.17 -0.17
N LEU A 35 -6.03 -0.12 -1.17
CA LEU A 35 -5.15 0.86 -1.79
C LEU A 35 -5.85 1.51 -2.99
N MET A 36 -5.90 2.83 -3.00
CA MET A 36 -6.41 3.63 -4.12
C MET A 36 -5.27 4.49 -4.66
N TYR A 37 -5.01 4.39 -5.96
CA TYR A 37 -4.01 5.20 -6.65
C TYR A 37 -4.73 6.19 -7.56
N GLY A 38 -4.29 7.45 -7.53
CA GLY A 38 -4.85 8.51 -8.35
C GLY A 38 -4.05 9.79 -8.21
N GLU A 39 -4.27 10.71 -9.13
CA GLU A 39 -3.63 12.02 -9.13
C GLU A 39 -4.40 12.99 -8.23
N ILE A 40 -3.68 13.64 -7.31
CA ILE A 40 -4.19 14.75 -6.50
C ILE A 40 -3.53 16.01 -7.03
N VAL A 41 -4.34 16.93 -7.58
CA VAL A 41 -3.86 18.12 -8.30
C VAL A 41 -3.62 19.31 -7.38
N ASP A 42 -4.33 19.38 -6.27
CA ASP A 42 -4.21 20.41 -5.23
C ASP A 42 -4.86 19.93 -3.90
N ASP A 43 -4.76 20.75 -2.85
CA ASP A 43 -5.32 20.46 -1.54
C ASP A 43 -6.86 20.43 -1.54
N ALA A 44 -7.50 21.26 -2.38
CA ALA A 44 -8.97 21.29 -2.47
C ALA A 44 -9.51 19.97 -3.03
N HIS A 45 -8.84 19.41 -4.04
CA HIS A 45 -9.13 18.10 -4.59
C HIS A 45 -8.94 17.01 -3.53
N LEU A 46 -7.82 17.04 -2.79
CA LEU A 46 -7.59 16.08 -1.70
C LEU A 46 -8.71 16.10 -0.67
N HIS A 47 -9.08 17.29 -0.18
CA HIS A 47 -10.16 17.43 0.80
C HIS A 47 -11.50 16.93 0.26
N GLY A 48 -11.81 17.16 -1.01
CA GLY A 48 -13.00 16.63 -1.66
C GLY A 48 -13.03 15.10 -1.68
N VAL A 49 -11.89 14.46 -2.01
CA VAL A 49 -11.77 12.99 -1.99
C VAL A 49 -11.96 12.45 -0.57
N LEU A 50 -11.29 13.06 0.42
CA LEU A 50 -11.39 12.64 1.83
C LEU A 50 -12.80 12.79 2.38
N ALA A 51 -13.52 13.87 2.03
CA ALA A 51 -14.91 14.09 2.43
C ALA A 51 -15.82 13.01 1.83
N ARG A 52 -15.66 12.71 0.54
CA ARG A 52 -16.45 11.68 -0.14
C ARG A 52 -16.25 10.28 0.47
N LEU A 53 -15.03 9.94 0.85
CA LEU A 53 -14.76 8.66 1.54
C LEU A 53 -15.45 8.61 2.90
N GLN A 54 -15.43 9.70 3.66
CA GLN A 54 -16.13 9.81 4.94
C GLN A 54 -17.64 9.71 4.79
N ASP A 55 -18.23 10.36 3.78
CA ASP A 55 -19.67 10.26 3.48
C ASP A 55 -20.11 8.83 3.14
N LEU A 56 -19.20 8.01 2.61
CA LEU A 56 -19.41 6.58 2.36
C LEU A 56 -19.19 5.70 3.60
N GLY A 57 -18.83 6.28 4.75
CA GLY A 57 -18.49 5.54 5.97
C GLY A 57 -17.10 4.88 5.92
N LEU A 58 -16.28 5.21 4.92
CA LEU A 58 -14.91 4.72 4.81
C LEU A 58 -13.96 5.62 5.61
N ARG A 59 -13.07 5.01 6.38
CA ARG A 59 -12.03 5.72 7.14
C ARG A 59 -10.70 5.59 6.44
N VAL A 60 -10.10 6.71 6.08
CA VAL A 60 -8.72 6.77 5.58
C VAL A 60 -7.76 6.64 6.77
N THR A 61 -6.93 5.60 6.77
CA THR A 61 -5.94 5.33 7.82
C THR A 61 -4.55 5.84 7.46
N SER A 62 -4.24 5.96 6.17
CA SER A 62 -2.95 6.39 5.66
C SER A 62 -3.12 7.08 4.31
N PHE A 63 -2.37 8.16 4.10
CA PHE A 63 -2.23 8.85 2.82
C PHE A 63 -0.75 9.12 2.59
N ARG A 64 -0.22 8.68 1.45
CA ARG A 64 1.19 8.86 1.09
C ARG A 64 1.33 9.16 -0.39
N THR A 65 2.24 10.08 -0.72
CA THR A 65 2.69 10.26 -2.10
C THR A 65 3.61 9.10 -2.46
N VAL A 66 3.27 8.38 -3.52
CA VAL A 66 4.13 7.33 -4.09
C VAL A 66 4.82 7.87 -5.33
N PRO A 67 6.05 7.42 -5.65
CA PRO A 67 6.67 7.74 -6.93
C PRO A 67 5.75 7.32 -8.08
N ALA A 68 5.71 8.11 -9.15
CA ALA A 68 5.08 7.66 -10.38
C ALA A 68 5.68 6.30 -10.79
N PRO A 69 4.86 5.35 -11.30
CA PRO A 69 5.40 4.14 -11.89
C PRO A 69 6.52 4.53 -12.84
N ARG A 70 7.69 3.92 -12.70
CA ARG A 70 8.75 4.15 -13.68
C ARG A 70 8.25 3.62 -15.00
N ASP A 71 7.94 4.51 -15.94
CA ASP A 71 7.73 4.13 -17.33
C ASP A 71 9.02 3.48 -17.84
N GLY A 72 9.00 2.15 -17.95
CA GLY A 72 10.08 1.35 -18.53
C GLY A 72 11.00 0.68 -17.52
N ASP A 73 10.63 -0.53 -17.07
CA ASP A 73 11.63 -1.61 -16.99
C ASP A 73 11.88 -2.12 -18.42
N GLY A 74 12.60 -1.30 -19.17
CA GLY A 74 13.15 -1.65 -20.45
C GLY A 74 14.57 -2.18 -20.27
N ARG A 75 14.66 -3.50 -20.03
CA ARG A 75 15.78 -4.40 -20.34
C ARG A 75 16.81 -4.71 -19.24
#